data_AF-A0A450U3Z4-F1
#
_entry.id   AF-A0A450U3Z4-F1
#
_cell.length_a   1.000
_cell.length_b   1.000
_cell.length_c   1.000
_cell.angle_alpha   90.00
_cell.angle_beta   90.00
_cell.angle_gamma   90.00
#
_symmetry.space_group_name_H-M   'P 1'
#
loop_
_entity.id
_entity.type
_entity.pdbx_description
1 polymer ?
#
loop_
_entity_poly.entity_id
_entity_poly.type
_entity_poly.pdbx_seq_one_letter_code
_entity_poly.pdbx_strand_id
1 'polypeptide(L)'
;MNNDNHDPPNKEIDFSNAGHGPVIPPDPNKTRITIRLDSAVISWFKTQVANNSGSYQSLINEALKAYIRQQEDGEKLEKLLRRVLQEELNGVTTH
;
A
#
# COMPACT_ATOMS: atom_id res chain seq x y z
N MET A 1 -40.51 42.57 14.90
CA MET A 1 -39.83 41.27 15.07
C MET A 1 -38.43 41.42 14.50
N ASN A 2 -37.39 41.47 15.32
CA ASN A 2 -36.00 41.66 14.88
C ASN A 2 -35.36 40.29 14.71
N ASN A 3 -34.76 40.06 13.55
CA ASN A 3 -34.18 38.77 13.15
C ASN A 3 -32.66 38.82 13.36
N ASP A 4 -32.22 38.57 14.59
CA ASP A 4 -30.81 38.47 14.95
C ASP A 4 -30.31 37.04 14.67
N ASN A 5 -29.92 36.80 13.41
CA ASN A 5 -29.14 35.62 13.04
C ASN A 5 -27.71 35.79 13.59
N HIS A 6 -27.48 35.34 14.83
CA HIS A 6 -26.13 35.23 15.39
C HIS A 6 -25.55 33.85 15.07
N ASP A 7 -24.88 33.75 13.92
CA ASP A 7 -23.91 32.68 13.67
C ASP A 7 -22.72 32.88 14.63
N PRO A 8 -22.24 31.87 15.39
CA PRO A 8 -21.07 32.05 16.24
C PRO A 8 -19.79 32.10 15.39
N PRO A 9 -18.82 32.98 15.70
CA PRO A 9 -17.62 33.13 14.89
C PRO A 9 -16.78 31.84 14.93
N ASN A 10 -16.37 31.40 13.74
CA ASN A 10 -15.41 30.34 13.52
C ASN A 10 -14.19 30.54 14.43
N LYS A 11 -13.99 29.63 15.39
CA LYS A 11 -12.88 29.70 16.35
C LYS A 11 -11.60 29.32 15.61
N GLU A 12 -10.94 30.30 15.01
CA GLU A 12 -9.61 30.14 14.42
C GLU A 12 -8.67 29.58 15.49
N ILE A 13 -8.28 28.32 15.32
CA ILE A 13 -7.32 27.67 16.22
C ILE A 13 -5.94 28.09 15.75
N ASP A 14 -5.29 28.94 16.55
CA ASP A 14 -3.90 29.37 16.34
C ASP A 14 -2.93 28.25 16.77
N PHE A 15 -2.26 27.66 15.79
CA PHE A 15 -1.25 26.61 16.00
C PHE A 15 0.18 27.16 16.09
N SER A 16 0.38 28.48 16.20
CA SER A 16 1.70 29.12 16.23
C SER A 16 2.60 28.64 17.36
N ASN A 17 2.03 28.09 18.44
CA ASN A 17 2.74 27.54 19.59
C ASN A 17 2.76 26.00 19.67
N ALA A 18 2.34 25.31 18.60
CA ALA A 18 2.44 23.86 18.54
C ALA A 18 3.90 23.44 18.40
N GLY A 19 4.50 22.90 19.46
CA GLY A 19 5.87 22.38 19.42
C GLY A 19 5.97 21.21 18.44
N HIS A 20 6.85 21.33 17.45
CA HIS A 20 7.18 20.20 16.57
C HIS A 20 7.89 19.14 17.42
N GLY A 21 7.22 17.99 17.63
CA GLY A 21 7.82 16.83 18.27
C GLY A 21 9.09 16.37 17.53
N PRO A 22 9.95 15.56 18.17
CA PRO A 22 11.21 15.10 17.59
C PRO A 22 10.98 14.50 16.20
N VAL A 23 11.76 14.98 15.23
CA VAL A 23 11.75 14.46 13.85
C VAL A 23 12.34 13.05 13.91
N ILE A 24 11.47 12.04 13.93
CA ILE A 24 11.90 10.65 13.82
C ILE A 24 12.50 10.48 12.42
N PRO A 25 13.78 10.09 12.29
CA PRO A 25 14.38 9.87 10.98
C PRO A 25 13.57 8.79 10.24
N PRO A 26 13.26 8.99 8.94
CA PRO A 26 12.54 8.00 8.17
C PRO A 26 13.31 6.68 8.14
N ASP A 27 12.58 5.57 8.24
CA ASP A 27 13.14 4.21 8.12
C ASP A 27 13.93 4.09 6.80
N PRO A 28 15.23 3.71 6.83
CA PRO A 28 16.08 3.71 5.65
C PRO A 28 15.61 2.73 4.56
N ASN A 29 14.75 1.76 4.91
CA ASN A 29 14.18 0.81 3.96
C ASN A 29 12.81 1.26 3.42
N LYS A 30 12.33 2.45 3.76
CA LYS A 30 11.03 2.99 3.32
C LYS A 30 11.23 4.31 2.58
N THR A 31 10.97 4.28 1.29
CA THR A 31 10.96 5.49 0.47
C THR A 31 9.60 6.17 0.54
N ARG A 32 9.57 7.43 0.98
CA ARG A 32 8.36 8.26 0.90
C ARG A 32 8.12 8.66 -0.54
N ILE A 33 7.04 8.16 -1.13
CA ILE A 33 6.60 8.51 -2.48
C ILE A 33 5.25 9.24 -2.44
N THR A 34 5.00 10.10 -3.43
CA THR A 34 3.67 10.68 -3.65
C THR A 34 3.06 9.99 -4.86
N ILE A 35 2.04 9.17 -4.64
CA ILE A 35 1.30 8.46 -5.69
C ILE A 35 -0.21 8.69 -5.53
N ARG A 36 -0.94 8.67 -6.63
CA ARG A 36 -2.41 8.67 -6.59
C ARG A 36 -2.88 7.21 -6.60
N LEU A 37 -3.74 6.86 -5.65
CA LEU A 37 -4.44 5.59 -5.61
C LEU A 37 -5.93 5.84 -5.69
N ASP A 38 -6.67 4.86 -6.18
CA ASP A 38 -8.13 4.90 -6.23
C ASP A 38 -8.72 5.07 -4.82
N SER A 39 -9.73 5.92 -4.69
CA SER A 39 -10.39 6.18 -3.40
C SER A 39 -11.09 4.94 -2.84
N ALA A 40 -11.62 4.06 -3.70
CA ALA A 40 -12.22 2.79 -3.31
C ALA A 40 -11.19 1.84 -2.71
N VAL A 41 -9.97 1.79 -3.27
CA VAL A 41 -8.86 0.98 -2.73
C VAL A 41 -8.47 1.49 -1.35
N ILE A 42 -8.27 2.80 -1.19
CA ILE A 42 -7.95 3.41 0.10
C ILE A 42 -9.05 3.13 1.12
N SER A 43 -10.32 3.29 0.73
CA SER A 43 -11.47 3.05 1.59
C SER A 43 -11.51 1.61 2.09
N TRP A 44 -11.33 0.64 1.19
CA TRP A 44 -11.30 -0.78 1.54
C TRP A 44 -10.19 -1.09 2.56
N PHE A 45 -8.95 -0.62 2.33
CA PHE A 45 -7.87 -0.87 3.29
C PHE A 45 -8.08 -0.16 4.63
N LYS A 46 -8.75 1.00 4.65
CA LYS A 46 -9.14 1.68 5.90
C LYS A 46 -10.16 0.87 6.70
N THR A 47 -11.12 0.20 6.05
CA THR A 47 -12.09 -0.64 6.76
C THR A 47 -11.44 -1.89 7.35
N GLN A 48 -10.41 -2.45 6.70
CA GLN A 48 -9.66 -3.60 7.25
C GLN A 48 -8.88 -3.25 8.52
N VAL A 49 -8.38 -2.02 8.63
CA VAL A 49 -7.64 -1.54 9.80
C VAL A 49 -8.52 -1.20 11.00
N ALA A 50 -9.81 -0.93 10.79
CA ALA A 50 -10.72 -0.65 11.91
C ALA A 50 -10.76 -1.78 12.95
N ASN A 51 -10.38 -3.00 12.56
CA ASN A 51 -10.36 -4.19 13.41
C ASN A 51 -8.96 -4.63 13.85
N ASN A 52 -7.88 -3.93 13.44
CA ASN A 52 -6.51 -4.36 13.69
C ASN A 52 -5.57 -3.16 13.89
N SER A 53 -4.60 -3.25 14.81
CA SER A 53 -3.73 -2.12 15.21
C SER A 53 -2.71 -1.65 14.15
N GLY A 54 -2.90 -2.01 12.87
CA GLY A 54 -2.00 -1.67 11.77
C GLY A 54 -2.32 -0.34 11.09
N SER A 55 -1.45 0.11 10.18
CA SER A 55 -1.75 1.23 9.26
C SER A 55 -2.24 0.69 7.93
N TYR A 56 -3.19 1.37 7.28
CA TYR A 56 -3.67 0.98 5.95
C TYR A 56 -2.53 1.03 4.91
N GLN A 57 -1.53 1.89 5.15
CA GLN A 57 -0.31 1.95 4.34
C GLN A 57 0.51 0.65 4.44
N SER A 58 0.59 0.06 5.64
CA SER A 58 1.27 -1.22 5.84
C SER A 58 0.55 -2.34 5.09
N LEU A 59 -0.78 -2.39 5.15
CA LEU A 59 -1.56 -3.40 4.42
C LEU A 59 -1.41 -3.26 2.90
N ILE A 60 -1.43 -2.03 2.38
CA ILE A 60 -1.18 -1.77 0.95
C ILE A 60 0.22 -2.28 0.57
N ASN A 61 1.24 -1.97 1.38
CA ASN A 61 2.61 -2.41 1.10
C ASN A 61 2.74 -3.93 1.13
N GLU A 62 2.11 -4.62 2.09
CA GLU A 62 2.12 -6.08 2.13
C GLU A 62 1.38 -6.69 0.92
N ALA A 63 0.27 -6.10 0.48
CA ALA A 63 -0.42 -6.54 -0.73
C ALA A 63 0.47 -6.39 -1.98
N LEU A 64 1.21 -5.27 -2.11
CA LEU A 64 2.17 -5.07 -3.19
C LEU A 64 3.32 -6.08 -3.15
N LYS A 65 3.87 -6.36 -1.97
CA LYS A 65 4.89 -7.42 -1.81
C LYS A 65 4.37 -8.79 -2.18
N ALA A 66 3.14 -9.13 -1.79
CA ALA A 66 2.51 -10.39 -2.13
C ALA A 66 2.33 -10.53 -3.65
N TYR A 67 1.91 -9.45 -4.33
CA TYR A 67 1.81 -9.42 -5.79
C TYR A 67 3.17 -9.64 -6.47
N ILE A 68 4.23 -8.97 -6.00
CA ILE A 68 5.59 -9.16 -6.55
C ILE A 68 6.03 -10.62 -6.39
N ARG A 69 5.87 -11.20 -5.20
CA ARG A 69 6.23 -12.61 -4.95
C ARG A 69 5.47 -13.56 -5.86
N GLN A 70 4.17 -13.34 -6.04
CA GLN A 70 3.35 -14.15 -6.93
C GLN A 70 3.84 -14.10 -8.38
N GLN A 71 4.27 -12.93 -8.86
CA GLN A 71 4.84 -12.79 -10.20
C GLN A 71 6.19 -13.51 -10.31
N GLU A 72 7.09 -13.33 -9.35
CA GLU A 72 8.41 -13.99 -9.32
C GLU A 72 8.28 -15.51 -9.26
N ASP A 73 7.37 -16.02 -8.42
CA ASP A 73 7.09 -17.45 -8.30
C ASP A 73 6.46 -18.02 -9.57
N GLY A 74 5.56 -17.26 -10.22
CA GLY A 74 4.98 -17.61 -11.51
C GLY A 74 6.04 -17.73 -12.61
N GLU A 75 6.92 -16.73 -12.74
CA GLU A 75 8.02 -16.78 -13.71
C GLU A 75 8.97 -17.96 -13.44
N LYS A 76 9.26 -18.25 -12.17
CA LYS A 76 10.10 -19.37 -11.79
C LYS A 76 9.45 -20.70 -12.16
N LEU A 77 8.16 -20.85 -11.90
CA LEU A 77 7.39 -22.05 -12.26
C LEU A 77 7.34 -22.21 -13.79
N GLU A 78 7.09 -21.14 -14.55
CA GLU A 78 7.11 -21.19 -16.01
C GLU A 78 8.48 -21.61 -16.57
N LYS A 79 9.57 -21.06 -16.03
CA LYS A 79 10.93 -21.45 -16.42
C LYS A 79 11.20 -22.92 -16.14
N LEU A 80 10.76 -23.42 -14.99
CA LEU A 80 10.87 -24.84 -14.64
C LEU A 80 10.06 -25.72 -15.59
N LEU A 81 8.80 -25.36 -15.88
CA LEU A 81 7.95 -26.09 -16.80
C LEU A 81 8.52 -26.12 -18.22
N ARG A 82 9.03 -24.99 -18.72
CA ARG A 82 9.69 -24.92 -20.04
C ARG A 82 10.90 -25.83 -20.12
N ARG A 83 11.71 -25.89 -19.05
CA ARG A 83 12.87 -26.77 -18.98
C ARG A 83 12.46 -28.24 -19.05
N VAL A 84 11.51 -28.65 -18.20
CA VAL A 84 11.03 -30.04 -18.16
C VAL A 84 10.43 -30.43 -19.52
N LEU A 85 9.58 -29.60 -20.11
CA LEU A 85 9.01 -29.87 -21.44
C LEU A 85 10.07 -29.98 -22.53
N GLN A 86 11.13 -29.18 -22.48
CA GLN A 86 12.23 -29.23 -23.44
C GLN A 86 13.10 -30.49 -23.26
N GLU A 87 13.32 -30.93 -22.02
CA GLU A 87 14.01 -32.18 -21.71
C GLU A 87 13.23 -33.41 -22.22
N GLU A 88 11.91 -33.45 -22.04
CA GLU A 88 11.06 -34.53 -22.54
C GLU A 88 11.00 -34.58 -24.09
N LEU A 89 10.89 -33.43 -24.77
CA LEU A 89 10.84 -33.37 -26.23
C LEU A 89 12.18 -33.73 -26.89
N ASN A 90 13.29 -33.37 -26.26
CA ASN A 90 14.63 -33.67 -26.77
C ASN A 90 15.06 -35.13 -26.47
N GLY A 91 14.53 -35.73 -25.40
CA GLY A 91 14.74 -37.15 -25.07
C GLY A 91 14.06 -38.12 -26.04
N VAL A 92 12.92 -37.74 -26.64
CA VAL A 92 12.14 -38.58 -27.57
C VAL A 92 12.77 -38.66 -28.98
N THR A 93 13.63 -37.72 -29.37
CA THR A 93 14.19 -37.67 -30.75
C THR A 93 15.45 -38.52 -30.94
N THR A 94 15.99 -39.13 -29.87
CA THR A 94 17.19 -39.97 -29.96
C THR A 94 16.88 -41.40 -29.55
N HIS A 95 16.13 -42.15 -30.36
CA HIS A 95 16.10 -43.63 -30.40
C HIS A 95 15.58 -44.09 -31.77
#